data_AF-X1TNP9-F1
#
_entry.id   AF-X1TNP9-F1
#
_cell.length_a   1.000
_cell.length_b   1.000
_cell.length_c   1.000
_cell.angle_alpha   90.00
_cell.angle_beta   90.00
_cell.angle_gamma   90.00
#
_symmetry.space_group_name_H-M   'P 1'
#
loop_
_entity.id
_entity.type
_entity.pdbx_description
1 polymer ?
#
loop_
_entity_poly.entity_id
_entity_poly.type
_entity_poly.pdbx_seq_one_letter_code
_entity_poly.pdbx_strand_id
1 'polypeptide(L)'
;TLWNVVTGQEFEQIPRKGRFVCTVPRVPLLADRYVVELWCAVRGETSDKIKVGFIDMVDGDFYGTGKTMNRRKHGVFQVDHSWVGLGAEEIG
;
A
#
# COMPACT_ATOMS: atom_id res chain seq x y z
N THR A 1 -1.50 0.85 6.13
CA THR A 1 -1.95 2.26 6.20
C THR A 1 -1.14 3.09 5.26
N LEU A 2 -1.75 4.04 4.56
CA LEU A 2 -1.07 5.07 3.78
C LEU A 2 -1.04 6.34 4.64
N TRP A 3 0.13 6.80 5.04
CA TRP A 3 0.30 7.91 5.96
C TRP A 3 1.39 8.85 5.43
N ASN A 4 1.06 10.13 5.29
CA ASN A 4 1.98 11.13 4.75
C ASN A 4 3.23 11.33 5.63
N VAL A 5 3.16 11.07 6.94
CA VAL A 5 4.30 11.26 7.84
C VAL A 5 5.39 10.21 7.60
N VAL A 6 5.03 8.94 7.36
CA VAL A 6 6.03 7.89 7.08
C VAL A 6 6.69 8.04 5.71
N THR A 7 6.11 8.86 4.82
CA THR A 7 6.74 9.27 3.56
C THR A 7 7.55 10.58 3.71
N GLY A 8 7.63 11.17 4.90
CA GLY A 8 8.32 12.43 5.17
C GLY A 8 7.61 13.67 4.62
N GLN A 9 6.32 13.55 4.28
CA GLN A 9 5.52 14.62 3.68
C GLN A 9 4.65 15.30 4.73
N GLU A 10 5.21 16.30 5.42
CA GLU A 10 4.46 17.14 6.36
C GLU A 10 3.90 18.39 5.67
N PHE A 11 2.66 18.76 6.01
CA PHE A 11 1.99 19.92 5.44
C PHE A 11 1.99 21.07 6.44
N GLU A 12 2.97 21.96 6.37
CA GLU A 12 3.06 23.13 7.27
C GLU A 12 1.94 24.15 7.02
N GLN A 13 1.55 24.31 5.75
CA GLN A 13 0.49 25.22 5.34
C GLN A 13 -0.47 24.48 4.41
N ILE A 14 -1.76 24.59 4.71
CA ILE A 14 -2.83 23.95 3.95
C ILE A 14 -3.77 25.07 3.45
N PRO A 15 -4.08 25.15 2.15
CA PRO A 15 -5.00 26.14 1.62
C PRO A 15 -6.41 25.92 2.18
N ARG A 16 -7.20 27.00 2.31
CA ARG A 16 -8.59 26.92 2.83
C ARG A 16 -9.51 26.01 1.99
N LYS A 17 -9.17 25.77 0.72
CA LYS A 17 -9.89 24.88 -0.20
C LYS A 17 -8.88 24.15 -1.07
N GLY A 18 -9.09 22.85 -1.28
CA GLY A 18 -8.20 22.02 -2.08
C GLY A 18 -8.52 20.53 -1.94
N ARG A 19 -7.57 19.69 -2.36
CA ARG A 19 -7.65 18.23 -2.21
C ARG A 19 -6.28 17.68 -1.83
N PHE A 20 -6.26 16.66 -0.98
CA PHE A 20 -5.09 15.82 -0.77
C PHE A 20 -5.09 14.68 -1.78
N VAL A 21 -3.95 14.39 -2.39
CA VAL A 21 -3.81 13.33 -3.38
C VAL A 21 -2.71 12.38 -2.92
N CYS A 22 -3.07 11.12 -2.71
CA CYS A 22 -2.13 10.03 -2.46
C CYS A 22 -2.09 9.13 -3.69
N THR A 23 -0.92 9.00 -4.30
CA THR A 23 -0.71 8.12 -5.46
C THR A 23 -0.02 6.85 -4.99
N VAL A 24 -0.66 5.70 -5.20
CA VAL A 24 -0.08 4.38 -4.95
C VAL A 24 0.21 3.74 -6.31
N PRO A 25 1.48 3.67 -6.75
CA PRO A 25 1.81 3.28 -8.13
C PRO A 25 1.48 1.81 -8.42
N ARG A 26 1.61 0.94 -7.41
CA ARG A 26 1.22 -0.47 -7.46
C ARG A 26 0.66 -0.85 -6.11
N VAL A 27 -0.55 -1.40 -6.08
CA VAL A 27 -1.19 -1.83 -4.83
C VAL A 27 -0.75 -3.28 -4.54
N PRO A 28 0.04 -3.52 -3.48
CA PRO A 28 0.60 -4.83 -3.16
C PRO A 28 -0.38 -5.73 -2.40
N LEU A 29 -1.69 -5.56 -2.59
CA LEU A 29 -2.71 -6.35 -1.90
C LEU A 29 -3.19 -7.47 -2.82
N LEU A 30 -3.48 -8.64 -2.24
CA LEU A 30 -4.11 -9.74 -2.97
C LEU A 30 -5.61 -9.47 -3.20
N ALA A 31 -6.22 -10.25 -4.09
CA ALA A 31 -7.63 -10.11 -4.40
C ALA A 31 -8.50 -10.35 -3.16
N ASP A 32 -9.28 -9.33 -2.79
CA ASP A 32 -10.28 -9.36 -1.73
C ASP A 32 -11.07 -8.04 -1.66
N ARG A 33 -12.05 -7.97 -0.78
CA ARG A 33 -12.76 -6.74 -0.40
C ARG A 33 -12.10 -6.09 0.82
N TYR A 34 -11.55 -4.91 0.63
CA TYR A 34 -10.87 -4.12 1.66
C TYR A 34 -11.73 -2.94 2.11
N VAL A 35 -11.78 -2.67 3.41
CA VAL A 35 -12.40 -1.46 3.96
C VAL A 35 -11.44 -0.28 3.81
N VAL A 36 -11.98 0.86 3.37
CA VAL A 36 -11.23 2.13 3.31
C VAL A 36 -11.74 3.09 4.37
N GLU A 37 -10.81 3.54 5.20
CA GLU A 37 -11.00 4.60 6.17
C GLU A 37 -10.05 5.75 5.85
N LEU A 38 -10.53 6.97 6.02
CA LEU A 38 -9.71 8.18 5.95
C LEU A 38 -9.72 8.88 7.29
N TRP A 39 -8.60 9.52 7.58
CA TRP A 39 -8.26 10.06 8.88
C TRP A 39 -7.32 11.25 8.71
N CYS A 40 -7.49 12.29 9.51
CA CYS A 40 -6.53 13.38 9.60
C CYS A 40 -6.29 13.82 11.04
N ALA A 41 -5.07 14.26 11.30
CA ALA A 41 -4.64 14.80 12.58
C ALA A 41 -4.15 16.24 12.42
N VAL A 42 -4.40 17.06 13.44
CA VAL A 42 -3.78 18.39 13.57
C VAL A 42 -3.07 18.42 14.92
N ARG A 43 -1.78 18.75 14.92
CA ARG A 43 -0.94 18.77 16.13
C ARG A 43 -0.97 17.47 16.94
N GLY A 44 -1.00 16.34 16.25
CA GLY A 44 -1.03 15.01 16.88
C GLY A 44 -2.40 14.55 17.37
N GLU A 45 -3.43 15.40 17.28
CA GLU A 45 -4.78 15.09 17.72
C GLU A 45 -5.71 14.78 16.56
N THR A 46 -6.66 13.89 16.83
CA THR A 46 -7.70 13.50 15.89
C THR A 46 -8.62 14.65 15.54
N SER A 47 -8.55 15.13 14.30
CA SER A 47 -9.46 16.16 13.81
C SER A 47 -10.68 15.58 13.12
N ASP A 48 -10.50 14.56 12.28
CA ASP A 48 -11.61 13.90 11.57
C ASP A 48 -11.25 12.46 11.19
N LYS A 49 -12.27 11.59 11.17
CA LYS A 49 -12.15 10.20 10.73
C LYS A 49 -13.47 9.74 10.10
N ILE A 50 -13.38 9.22 8.87
CA ILE A 50 -14.54 8.74 8.12
C ILE A 50 -14.30 7.33 7.57
N LYS A 51 -15.38 6.54 7.51
CA LYS A 51 -15.42 5.30 6.73
C LYS A 51 -15.87 5.64 5.31
N VAL A 52 -14.98 5.49 4.34
CA VAL A 52 -15.25 5.86 2.94
C VAL A 52 -16.06 4.77 2.25
N GLY A 53 -15.76 3.50 2.53
CA GLY A 53 -16.46 2.38 1.90
C GLY A 53 -15.55 1.16 1.74
N PHE A 54 -15.69 0.49 0.61
CA PHE A 54 -14.95 -0.72 0.26
C PHE A 54 -14.25 -0.54 -1.10
N ILE A 55 -13.07 -1.15 -1.24
CA ILE A 55 -12.39 -1.35 -2.52
C ILE A 55 -12.30 -2.86 -2.75
N ASP A 56 -12.75 -3.30 -3.92
CA ASP A 56 -12.59 -4.67 -4.39
C ASP A 56 -11.28 -4.78 -5.17
N MET A 57 -10.32 -5.49 -4.60
CA MET A 57 -9.08 -5.86 -5.26
C MET A 57 -9.32 -7.12 -6.08
N VAL A 58 -8.91 -7.08 -7.34
CA VAL A 58 -8.96 -8.23 -8.26
C VAL A 58 -7.58 -8.85 -8.40
N ASP A 59 -7.54 -10.11 -8.84
CA ASP A 59 -6.28 -10.80 -9.09
C ASP A 59 -5.48 -10.04 -10.15
N GLY A 60 -4.21 -9.78 -9.84
CA GLY A 60 -3.27 -9.09 -10.72
C GLY A 60 -1.97 -9.87 -10.85
N ASP A 61 -1.34 -9.78 -12.01
CA ASP A 61 -0.03 -10.35 -12.26
C ASP A 61 1.07 -9.42 -11.76
N PHE A 62 1.34 -9.46 -10.44
CA PHE A 62 2.25 -8.54 -9.77
C PHE A 62 3.69 -8.61 -10.29
N TYR A 63 4.12 -9.77 -10.81
CA TYR A 63 5.48 -10.02 -11.31
C TYR A 63 5.56 -10.13 -12.84
N GLY A 64 4.45 -10.01 -13.57
CA GLY A 64 4.45 -10.16 -15.03
C GLY A 64 4.73 -11.60 -15.52
N THR A 65 4.43 -12.61 -14.70
CA THR A 65 4.74 -14.03 -14.98
C THR A 65 3.53 -14.85 -15.43
N GLY A 66 2.33 -14.26 -15.43
CA GLY A 66 1.04 -14.93 -15.58
C GLY A 66 0.60 -15.75 -14.36
N LYS A 67 1.37 -15.75 -13.26
CA LYS A 67 1.03 -16.47 -12.03
C LYS A 67 0.19 -15.60 -11.11
N THR A 68 -0.83 -16.20 -10.50
CA THR A 68 -1.65 -15.54 -9.47
C THR A 68 -1.37 -16.12 -8.09
N MET A 69 -1.60 -15.30 -7.07
CA MET A 69 -1.44 -15.68 -5.68
C MET A 69 -2.80 -15.84 -5.00
N ASN A 70 -2.95 -16.90 -4.23
CA ASN A 70 -4.14 -17.13 -3.42
C ASN A 70 -3.95 -16.58 -1.99
N ARG A 71 -4.88 -15.72 -1.55
CA ARG A 71 -4.87 -15.12 -0.20
C ARG A 71 -4.79 -16.13 0.94
N ARG A 72 -5.50 -17.27 0.83
CA ARG A 72 -5.50 -18.33 1.88
C ARG A 72 -4.15 -19.02 2.03
N LYS A 73 -3.30 -19.00 0.99
CA LYS A 73 -2.01 -19.68 0.97
C LYS A 73 -0.82 -18.73 1.14
N HIS A 74 -0.91 -17.52 0.62
CA HIS A 74 0.24 -16.62 0.48
C HIS A 74 0.15 -15.35 1.35
N GLY A 75 -0.88 -15.21 2.18
CA GLY A 75 -1.07 -14.05 3.06
C GLY A 75 -1.88 -12.94 2.40
N VAL A 76 -1.60 -11.68 2.70
CA VAL A 76 -2.41 -10.53 2.24
C VAL A 76 -1.65 -9.50 1.41
N PHE A 77 -0.31 -9.59 1.38
CA PHE A 77 0.56 -8.59 0.79
C PHE A 77 1.60 -9.24 -0.14
N GLN A 78 1.96 -8.54 -1.21
CA GLN A 78 2.98 -8.93 -2.18
C GLN A 78 4.19 -7.99 -2.05
N VAL A 79 5.37 -8.54 -1.77
CA VAL A 79 6.61 -7.77 -1.65
C VAL A 79 7.40 -7.93 -2.94
N ASP A 80 7.77 -6.83 -3.59
CA ASP A 80 8.68 -6.91 -4.74
C ASP A 80 10.01 -7.53 -4.31
N HIS A 81 10.39 -8.64 -4.95
CA HIS A 81 11.57 -9.41 -4.61
C HIS A 81 12.05 -10.22 -5.82
N SER A 82 13.31 -10.61 -5.78
CA SER A 82 13.96 -11.43 -6.80
C SER A 82 14.78 -12.53 -6.13
N TRP A 83 15.02 -13.60 -6.88
CA TRP A 83 15.87 -14.71 -6.45
C TRP A 83 17.12 -14.76 -7.33
N VAL A 84 18.26 -15.02 -6.69
CA VAL A 84 19.51 -15.39 -7.37
C VAL A 84 19.97 -16.73 -6.80
N GLY A 85 20.33 -17.66 -7.68
CA GLY A 85 21.00 -18.91 -7.29
C GLY A 85 22.50 -18.72 -7.46
N LEU A 86 23.27 -18.83 -6.38
CA LEU A 86 24.72 -18.72 -6.41
C LEU A 86 25.36 -20.12 -6.32
N GLY A 87 26.42 -20.35 -7.09
CA GLY A 87 27.23 -21.56 -7.02
C GLY A 87 28.12 -21.57 -5.78
N ALA A 88 28.59 -22.75 -5.36
CA ALA A 88 29.47 -22.88 -4.18
C ALA A 88 30.77 -22.05 -4.29
N GLU A 89 31.21 -21.74 -5.51
CA GLU A 89 32.39 -20.91 -5.80
C GLU A 89 32.14 -19.40 -5.61
N GLU A 90 30.87 -19.00 -5.50
CA GLU A 90 30.42 -17.59 -5.43
C GLU A 90 30.01 -17.17 -4.01
N ILE A 91 30.05 -18.10 -3.05
CA ILE A 91 29.83 -17.86 -1.62
C ILE A 91 31.21 -17.75 -0.95
N GLY A 92 31.93 -16.67 -1.26
CA GLY A 92 33.20 -16.31 -0.62
C GLY A 92 33.00 -15.69 0.76
#